data_AF-A0A8K0P3F7-F1
#
_entry.id   AF-A0A8K0P3F7-F1
#
_cell.length_a   1.000
_cell.length_b   1.000
_cell.length_c   1.000
_cell.angle_alpha   90.00
_cell.angle_beta   90.00
_cell.angle_gamma   90.00
#
_symmetry.space_group_name_H-M   'P 1'
#
loop_
_entity.id
_entity.type
_entity.pdbx_description
1 polymer ?
#
loop_
_entity_poly.entity_id
_entity_poly.type
_entity_poly.pdbx_seq_one_letter_code
_entity_poly.pdbx_strand_id
1 'polypeptide(L)'
;MNVAWAGQRLSPLEAGAMDNCQCLLFVITSGTRAVAAMTMAAHYVGLGCEVVLCVQRLLEDCVVGEERLSSQAIKDYNRARMYLLDLASREGIPVFADIREAVECAAIKCQSLKR
;
A
#
# COMPACT_ATOMS: atom_id res chain seq x y z
N MET A 1 5.35 19.75 5.64
CA MET A 1 6.02 18.99 4.58
C MET A 1 4.94 18.31 3.76
N ASN A 2 4.71 18.79 2.54
CA ASN A 2 3.59 18.37 1.71
C ASN A 2 4.05 17.18 0.85
N VAL A 3 3.72 15.96 1.27
CA VAL A 3 4.07 14.73 0.56
C VAL A 3 2.97 14.42 -0.47
N ALA A 4 3.11 15.03 -1.65
CA ALA A 4 2.24 14.83 -2.80
C ALA A 4 2.64 13.56 -3.57
N TRP A 5 2.28 12.36 -3.08
CA TRP A 5 2.55 11.10 -3.79
C TRP A 5 1.36 10.54 -4.58
N ALA A 6 0.20 11.18 -4.53
CA ALA A 6 -1.04 10.55 -5.00
C ALA A 6 -1.31 10.66 -6.52
N GLY A 7 -0.47 11.35 -7.31
CA GLY A 7 -0.76 11.61 -8.72
C GLY A 7 0.44 11.72 -9.66
N GLN A 8 1.67 11.43 -9.21
CA GLN A 8 2.86 11.54 -10.04
C GLN A 8 3.21 10.18 -10.64
N ARG A 9 3.44 10.15 -11.97
CA ARG A 9 3.99 8.98 -12.66
C ARG A 9 5.35 8.65 -12.05
N LEU A 10 5.59 7.38 -11.72
CA LEU A 10 6.91 6.92 -11.28
C LEU A 10 7.96 7.33 -12.32
N SER A 11 9.02 7.97 -11.85
CA SER A 11 10.20 8.19 -12.68
C SER A 11 10.82 6.84 -13.07
N PRO A 12 11.58 6.77 -14.19
CA PRO A 12 12.28 5.55 -14.56
C PRO A 12 13.20 5.02 -13.45
N LEU A 13 13.77 5.92 -12.63
CA LEU A 13 14.61 5.54 -11.50
C LEU A 13 13.80 4.86 -10.39
N GLU A 14 12.64 5.40 -10.02
CA GLU A 14 11.77 4.80 -9.01
C GLU A 14 11.22 3.46 -9.48
N ALA A 15 10.77 3.37 -10.73
CA ALA A 15 10.31 2.11 -11.32
C ALA A 15 11.42 1.05 -11.32
N GLY A 16 12.63 1.42 -11.75
CA GLY A 16 13.78 0.52 -11.69
C GLY A 16 14.16 0.10 -10.28
N ALA A 17 14.01 0.99 -9.28
CA ALA A 17 14.23 0.64 -7.88
C ALA A 17 13.18 -0.36 -7.37
N MET A 18 11.92 -0.19 -7.75
CA MET A 18 10.84 -1.11 -7.37
C MET A 18 11.03 -2.50 -8.01
N ASP A 19 11.37 -2.55 -9.30
CA ASP A 19 11.55 -3.80 -10.03
C ASP A 19 12.75 -4.63 -9.55
N ASN A 20 13.76 -3.98 -8.95
CA ASN A 20 14.99 -4.64 -8.50
C ASN A 20 15.12 -4.76 -6.98
N CYS A 21 14.13 -4.32 -6.21
CA CYS A 21 14.20 -4.41 -4.76
C CYS A 21 14.02 -5.86 -4.27
N GLN A 22 14.48 -6.12 -3.04
CA GLN A 22 14.30 -7.43 -2.40
C GLN A 22 12.94 -7.57 -1.72
N CYS A 23 12.35 -6.47 -1.28
CA CYS A 23 11.06 -6.43 -0.61
C CYS A 23 10.40 -5.07 -0.83
N LEU A 24 9.12 -5.08 -1.19
CA LEU A 24 8.28 -3.88 -1.33
C LEU A 24 7.40 -3.72 -0.11
N LEU A 25 7.48 -2.56 0.55
CA LEU A 25 6.54 -2.15 1.57
C LEU A 25 5.55 -1.13 1.00
N PHE A 26 4.27 -1.48 0.94
CA PHE A 26 3.21 -0.53 0.60
C PHE A 26 2.46 -0.09 1.87
N VAL A 27 2.44 1.23 2.12
CA VAL A 27 1.73 1.84 3.25
C VAL A 27 0.49 2.59 2.74
N ILE A 28 -0.68 2.00 2.96
CA ILE A 28 -1.98 2.50 2.56
C ILE A 28 -2.65 3.12 3.80
N THR A 29 -2.39 4.40 4.04
CA THR A 29 -2.88 5.10 5.24
C THR A 29 -4.36 5.49 5.15
N SER A 30 -4.94 5.83 6.30
CA SER A 30 -6.31 6.37 6.42
C SER A 30 -6.44 7.84 5.96
N GLY A 31 -5.33 8.50 5.59
CA GLY A 31 -5.31 9.90 5.15
C GLY A 31 -5.33 10.09 3.63
N THR A 32 -5.43 9.02 2.84
CA THR A 32 -5.36 9.10 1.37
C THR A 32 -6.35 8.16 0.68
N ARG A 33 -6.76 8.50 -0.54
CA ARG A 33 -7.58 7.61 -1.38
C ARG A 33 -6.82 6.34 -1.78
N ALA A 34 -5.50 6.48 -2.00
CA ALA A 34 -4.53 5.43 -2.27
C ALA A 34 -4.81 4.49 -3.45
N VAL A 35 -5.69 4.85 -4.40
CA VAL A 35 -6.11 3.95 -5.48
C VAL A 35 -4.92 3.47 -6.31
N ALA A 36 -4.07 4.38 -6.80
CA ALA A 36 -2.89 4.02 -7.59
C ALA A 36 -1.90 3.13 -6.81
N ALA A 37 -1.65 3.45 -5.54
CA ALA A 37 -0.77 2.65 -4.68
C ALA A 37 -1.32 1.24 -4.44
N MET A 38 -2.63 1.10 -4.22
CA MET A 38 -3.27 -0.22 -4.10
C MET A 38 -3.20 -1.01 -5.41
N THR A 39 -3.35 -0.36 -6.57
CA THR A 39 -3.19 -1.03 -7.88
C THR A 39 -1.75 -1.51 -8.08
N MET A 40 -0.75 -0.69 -7.73
CA MET A 40 0.66 -1.10 -7.80
C MET A 40 0.95 -2.26 -6.83
N ALA A 41 0.45 -2.20 -5.61
CA ALA A 41 0.60 -3.28 -4.64
C ALA A 41 0.03 -4.60 -5.20
N ALA A 42 -1.21 -4.56 -5.73
CA ALA A 42 -1.83 -5.74 -6.35
C ALA A 42 -1.03 -6.26 -7.55
N HIS A 43 -0.45 -5.38 -8.36
CA HIS A 43 0.40 -5.76 -9.48
C HIS A 43 1.64 -6.54 -9.02
N TYR A 44 2.40 -6.02 -8.06
CA TYR A 44 3.61 -6.69 -7.57
C TYR A 44 3.31 -7.96 -6.78
N VAL A 45 2.17 -8.02 -6.06
CA VAL A 45 1.67 -9.28 -5.49
C VAL A 45 1.41 -10.30 -6.60
N GLY A 46 0.73 -9.91 -7.68
CA GLY A 46 0.44 -10.78 -8.81
C GLY A 46 1.66 -11.24 -9.62
N LEU A 47 2.79 -10.52 -9.53
CA LEU A 47 4.08 -10.93 -10.08
C LEU A 47 4.84 -11.92 -9.18
N GLY A 48 4.34 -12.21 -7.98
CA GLY A 48 5.01 -13.06 -7.00
C GLY A 48 6.20 -12.38 -6.32
N CYS A 49 6.24 -11.04 -6.30
CA CYS A 49 7.28 -10.29 -5.60
C CYS A 49 7.10 -10.39 -4.07
N GLU A 50 8.21 -10.22 -3.34
CA GLU A 50 8.18 -10.15 -1.88
C GLU A 50 7.56 -8.82 -1.44
N VAL A 51 6.33 -8.87 -0.96
CA VAL A 51 5.55 -7.70 -0.55
C VAL A 51 5.22 -7.75 0.94
N VAL A 52 5.18 -6.58 1.57
CA VAL A 52 4.59 -6.35 2.90
C VAL A 52 3.57 -5.21 2.77
N LEU A 53 2.40 -5.37 3.38
CA LEU A 53 1.34 -4.37 3.33
C LEU A 53 1.06 -3.78 4.72
N CYS A 54 0.91 -2.47 4.79
CA CYS A 54 0.25 -1.79 5.89
C CYS A 54 -1.04 -1.16 5.35
N VAL A 55 -2.21 -1.57 5.83
CA VAL A 55 -3.50 -1.11 5.30
C VAL A 55 -4.40 -0.59 6.41
N GLN A 56 -4.70 0.70 6.35
CA GLN A 56 -5.60 1.39 7.27
C GLN A 56 -6.87 1.81 6.55
N ARG A 57 -8.01 1.65 7.22
CA ARG A 57 -9.31 2.05 6.68
C ARG A 57 -9.51 3.55 6.77
N LEU A 58 -10.22 4.11 5.79
CA LEU A 58 -10.76 5.46 5.89
C LEU A 58 -11.85 5.47 6.96
N LEU A 59 -11.77 6.42 7.88
CA LEU A 59 -12.80 6.66 8.89
C LEU A 59 -13.99 7.39 8.27
N GLU A 60 -15.13 7.33 8.95
CA GLU A 60 -16.28 8.16 8.60
C GLU A 60 -15.89 9.64 8.64
N ASP A 61 -16.51 10.44 7.76
CA ASP A 61 -16.33 11.88 7.71
C ASP A 61 -14.89 12.38 7.49
N CYS A 62 -13.99 11.49 7.03
CA CYS A 62 -12.60 11.84 6.80
C CYS A 62 -12.43 12.88 5.68
N VAL A 63 -11.41 13.72 5.87
CA VAL A 63 -10.96 14.71 4.90
C VAL A 63 -9.65 14.22 4.29
N VAL A 64 -9.60 14.17 2.97
CA VAL A 64 -8.40 13.79 2.21
C VAL A 64 -7.96 14.97 1.37
N GLY A 65 -6.82 15.56 1.71
CA GLY A 65 -6.41 16.85 1.16
C GLY A 65 -7.36 17.96 1.63
N GLU A 66 -8.02 18.62 0.70
CA GLU A 66 -8.99 19.69 0.96
C GLU A 66 -10.45 19.23 0.78
N GLU A 67 -10.67 17.94 0.52
CA GLU A 67 -12.00 17.40 0.21
C GLU A 67 -12.51 16.50 1.35
N ARG A 68 -13.70 16.84 1.87
CA ARG A 68 -14.47 15.92 2.72
C ARG A 68 -15.13 14.87 1.83
N LEU A 69 -14.79 13.60 2.07
CA LEU A 69 -15.33 12.51 1.28
C LEU A 69 -16.79 12.24 1.65
N SER A 70 -17.60 11.87 0.65
CA SER A 70 -18.96 11.38 0.90
C SER A 70 -18.93 9.99 1.55
N SER A 71 -19.98 9.64 2.28
CA SER A 71 -20.11 8.31 2.89
C SER A 71 -20.07 7.19 1.83
N GLN A 72 -20.57 7.45 0.63
CA GLN A 72 -20.50 6.52 -0.50
C GLN A 72 -19.05 6.33 -0.98
N ALA A 73 -18.31 7.43 -1.17
CA ALA A 73 -16.91 7.36 -1.57
C ALA A 73 -16.05 6.62 -0.53
N ILE A 74 -16.26 6.87 0.76
CA ILE A 74 -15.57 6.15 1.84
C ILE A 74 -15.84 4.64 1.75
N LYS A 75 -17.09 4.23 1.52
CA LYS A 75 -17.45 2.81 1.33
C LYS A 75 -16.73 2.21 0.13
N ASP A 76 -16.66 2.92 -1.00
CA ASP A 76 -16.02 2.43 -2.21
C ASP A 76 -14.48 2.33 -2.06
N TYR A 77 -13.83 3.30 -1.43
CA TYR A 77 -12.39 3.24 -1.13
C TYR A 77 -12.03 2.16 -0.11
N ASN A 78 -12.88 1.94 0.90
CA ASN A 78 -12.70 0.84 1.84
C ASN A 78 -12.98 -0.51 1.20
N ARG A 79 -13.89 -0.59 0.22
CA ARG A 79 -14.10 -1.80 -0.58
C ARG A 79 -12.86 -2.13 -1.43
N ALA A 80 -12.24 -1.13 -2.06
CA ALA A 80 -10.98 -1.33 -2.78
C ALA A 80 -9.87 -1.87 -1.88
N ARG A 81 -9.74 -1.35 -0.64
CA ARG A 81 -8.82 -1.90 0.38
C ARG A 81 -9.14 -3.37 0.68
N MET A 82 -10.42 -3.73 0.83
CA MET A 82 -10.81 -5.11 1.08
C MET A 82 -10.44 -6.06 -0.06
N TYR A 83 -10.48 -5.62 -1.32
CA TYR A 83 -10.02 -6.44 -2.43
C TYR A 83 -8.52 -6.69 -2.41
N LEU A 84 -7.72 -5.67 -2.05
CA LEU A 84 -6.29 -5.85 -1.85
C LEU A 84 -5.98 -6.80 -0.68
N LEU A 85 -6.75 -6.70 0.42
CA LEU A 85 -6.61 -7.59 1.57
C LEU A 85 -6.98 -9.04 1.24
N ASP A 86 -8.04 -9.25 0.46
CA ASP A 86 -8.44 -10.59 -0.02
C ASP A 86 -7.36 -11.21 -0.91
N LEU A 87 -6.82 -10.44 -1.85
CA LEU A 87 -5.70 -10.86 -2.69
C LEU A 87 -4.47 -11.22 -1.83
N ALA A 88 -4.08 -10.33 -0.92
CA ALA A 88 -2.94 -10.56 -0.03
C ALA A 88 -3.11 -11.83 0.80
N SER A 89 -4.31 -12.08 1.32
CA SER A 89 -4.61 -13.29 2.11
C SER A 89 -4.48 -14.57 1.30
N ARG A 90 -4.87 -14.56 0.02
CA ARG A 90 -4.77 -15.74 -0.87
C ARG A 90 -3.32 -16.07 -1.21
N GLU A 91 -2.50 -15.03 -1.40
CA GLU A 91 -1.09 -15.14 -1.77
C GLU A 91 -0.15 -15.23 -0.55
N GLY A 92 -0.69 -15.26 0.68
CA GLY A 92 0.11 -15.37 1.91
C GLY A 92 0.95 -14.12 2.23
N ILE A 93 0.55 -12.96 1.72
CA ILE A 93 1.26 -11.69 1.94
C ILE A 93 0.97 -11.16 3.36
N PRO A 94 2.01 -10.80 4.15
CA PRO A 94 1.81 -10.25 5.48
C PRO A 94 1.18 -8.84 5.41
N VAL A 95 0.13 -8.65 6.21
CA VAL A 95 -0.62 -7.40 6.31
C VAL A 95 -0.67 -6.92 7.77
N PHE A 96 -0.39 -5.63 7.98
CA PHE A 96 -0.45 -4.97 9.28
C PHE A 96 -1.36 -3.75 9.24
N ALA A 97 -1.85 -3.34 10.42
CA ALA A 97 -2.58 -2.08 10.60
C ALA A 97 -1.66 -0.94 11.11
N ASP A 98 -0.56 -1.33 11.77
CA ASP A 98 0.44 -0.42 12.29
C ASP A 98 1.65 -0.33 11.34
N ILE A 99 2.17 0.88 11.18
CA ILE A 99 3.27 1.15 10.24
C ILE A 99 4.58 0.57 10.79
N ARG A 100 4.80 0.64 12.10
CA ARG A 100 6.02 0.15 12.72
C ARG A 100 6.11 -1.37 12.59
N GLU A 101 5.04 -2.09 12.86
CA GLU A 101 4.98 -3.55 12.67
C GLU A 101 5.29 -3.94 11.22
N ALA A 102 4.74 -3.22 10.23
CA ALA A 102 5.00 -3.47 8.82
C ALA A 102 6.47 -3.21 8.43
N VAL A 103 7.06 -2.12 8.93
CA VAL A 103 8.47 -1.79 8.71
C VAL A 103 9.38 -2.84 9.34
N GLU A 104 9.09 -3.27 10.56
CA GLU A 104 9.85 -4.32 11.24
C GLU A 104 9.79 -5.64 10.45
N CYS A 105 8.61 -6.05 9.96
CA CYS A 105 8.46 -7.22 9.11
C CYS A 105 9.27 -7.10 7.80
N ALA A 106 9.18 -5.97 7.10
CA ALA A 106 9.91 -5.73 5.86
C ALA A 106 11.43 -5.77 6.09
N ALA A 107 11.92 -5.18 7.19
CA ALA A 107 13.34 -5.22 7.55
C ALA A 107 13.82 -6.65 7.82
N ILE A 108 13.03 -7.48 8.51
CA ILE A 108 13.34 -8.90 8.74
C ILE A 108 13.42 -9.65 7.42
N LYS A 109 12.44 -9.47 6.52
CA LYS A 109 12.45 -10.11 5.18
C LYS A 109 13.70 -9.73 4.37
N CYS A 110 14.09 -8.46 4.35
CA CYS A 110 15.32 -8.02 3.69
C CYS A 110 16.59 -8.69 4.26
N GLN A 111 16.61 -9.02 5.56
CA GLN A 111 17.75 -9.70 6.17
C GLN A 111 17.77 -11.21 5.90
N SER A 112 16.61 -11.85 5.72
CA SER A 112 16.50 -13.27 5.42
C SER A 112 16.76 -13.58 3.94
N LEU A 113 16.51 -12.62 3.05
CA LEU A 113 16.65 -12.77 1.60
C LEU A 113 18.08 -12.49 1.09
N LYS A 114 19.08 -12.42 1.99
CA LYS A 114 20.49 -12.22 1.63
C LYS A 114 20.90 -13.23 0.54
N ARG A 115 21.17 -12.69 -0.66
CA ARG A 115 21.78 -13.41 -1.78
C ARG A 115 23.19 -13.87 -1.45
#